data_AF-A0A2E7LLY0-F1
#
_entry.id   AF-A0A2E7LLY0-F1
#
_cell.length_a   1.000
_cell.length_b   1.000
_cell.length_c   1.000
_cell.angle_alpha   90.00
_cell.angle_beta   90.00
_cell.angle_gamma   90.00
#
_symmetry.space_group_name_H-M   'P 1'
#
loop_
_entity.id
_entity.type
_entity.pdbx_description
1 polymer ?
#
loop_
_entity_poly.entity_id
_entity_poly.type
_entity_poly.pdbx_seq_one_letter_code
_entity_poly.pdbx_strand_id
1 'polypeptide(L)'
;MIDAGRITGEVLTVLRDSICAGMTTYELDQIAEKEIRSRGAIPAFKGYRGFPGTLCVSVNEEIVHGIPGSRVIADGDVIGLDLGAIVDGLYGDSAITVAVG
;
A
#
# COMPACT_ATOMS: atom_id res chain seq x y z
N MET A 1 11.35 10.09 -11.94
CA MET A 1 9.89 9.90 -12.11
C MET A 1 9.60 8.52 -12.66
N ILE A 2 10.25 8.09 -13.75
CA ILE A 2 10.09 6.73 -14.31
C ILE A 2 10.35 5.65 -13.25
N ASP A 3 11.48 5.70 -12.53
CA ASP A 3 11.77 4.69 -11.51
C ASP A 3 10.83 4.70 -10.32
N ALA A 4 10.45 5.89 -9.82
CA ALA A 4 9.50 5.99 -8.71
C ALA A 4 8.12 5.42 -9.09
N GLY A 5 7.61 5.75 -10.29
CA GLY A 5 6.36 5.18 -10.79
C GLY A 5 6.45 3.67 -11.05
N ARG A 6 7.57 3.20 -11.63
CA ARG A 6 7.82 1.77 -11.86
C ARG A 6 7.83 0.98 -10.55
N ILE A 7 8.60 1.42 -9.55
CA ILE A 7 8.65 0.79 -8.24
C ILE A 7 7.26 0.77 -7.60
N THR A 8 6.52 1.89 -7.65
CA THR A 8 5.15 1.95 -7.10
C THR A 8 4.24 0.89 -7.75
N GLY A 9 4.23 0.80 -9.08
CA GLY A 9 3.42 -0.19 -9.80
C GLY A 9 3.85 -1.65 -9.56
N GLU A 10 5.15 -1.91 -9.48
CA GLU A 10 5.69 -3.24 -9.13
C GLU A 10 5.27 -3.65 -7.72
N VAL A 11 5.36 -2.74 -6.74
CA VAL A 11 4.96 -3.03 -5.36
C VAL A 11 3.45 -3.24 -5.25
N LEU A 12 2.63 -2.44 -5.95
CA LEU A 12 1.17 -2.67 -6.00
C LEU A 12 0.81 -4.03 -6.59
N THR A 13 1.58 -4.52 -7.55
CA THR A 13 1.42 -5.88 -8.10
C THR A 13 1.72 -6.93 -7.02
N VAL A 14 2.82 -6.77 -6.28
CA VAL A 14 3.15 -7.68 -5.16
C VAL A 14 2.07 -7.66 -4.09
N LEU A 15 1.52 -6.49 -3.75
CA LEU A 15 0.46 -6.35 -2.75
C LEU A 15 -0.83 -7.04 -3.19
N ARG A 16 -1.25 -6.84 -4.45
CA ARG A 16 -2.39 -7.55 -5.04
C ARG A 16 -2.21 -9.07 -4.93
N ASP A 17 -1.02 -9.57 -5.21
CA ASP A 17 -0.75 -11.02 -5.22
C ASP A 17 -0.56 -11.59 -3.81
N SER A 18 -0.30 -10.74 -2.81
CA SER A 18 -0.08 -11.14 -1.41
C SER A 18 -1.34 -11.05 -0.55
N ILE A 19 -2.37 -10.32 -0.99
CA ILE A 19 -3.58 -10.09 -0.20
C ILE A 19 -4.37 -11.40 -0.03
N CYS A 20 -4.79 -11.69 1.20
CA CYS A 20 -5.60 -12.85 1.49
C CYS A 20 -6.50 -12.62 2.71
N ALA A 21 -7.62 -13.34 2.77
CA ALA A 21 -8.49 -13.34 3.93
C ALA A 21 -7.75 -13.87 5.17
N GLY A 22 -7.96 -13.22 6.32
CA GLY A 22 -7.35 -13.58 7.60
C GLY A 22 -6.09 -12.80 7.96
N MET A 23 -5.48 -12.06 7.03
CA MET A 23 -4.39 -11.13 7.35
C MET A 23 -4.93 -9.77 7.81
N THR A 24 -4.13 -9.02 8.54
CA THR A 24 -4.42 -7.64 8.95
C THR A 24 -4.00 -6.63 7.89
N THR A 25 -4.65 -5.47 7.88
CA THR A 25 -4.21 -4.34 7.03
C THR A 25 -2.81 -3.85 7.43
N TYR A 26 -2.39 -4.06 8.68
CA TYR A 26 -1.02 -3.81 9.13
C TYR A 26 0.00 -4.78 8.51
N GLU A 27 -0.30 -6.08 8.43
CA GLU A 27 0.59 -7.04 7.76
C GLU A 27 0.77 -6.69 6.28
N LEU A 28 -0.28 -6.21 5.62
CA LEU A 28 -0.21 -5.74 4.24
C LEU A 28 0.69 -4.49 4.10
N ASP A 29 0.59 -3.54 5.04
CA ASP A 29 1.47 -2.37 5.11
C ASP A 29 2.95 -2.76 5.32
N GLN A 30 3.22 -3.78 6.14
CA GLN A 30 4.59 -4.28 6.34
C GLN A 30 5.19 -4.86 5.05
N ILE A 31 4.38 -5.53 4.22
CA ILE A 31 4.81 -6.00 2.90
C ILE A 31 5.15 -4.79 2.02
N ALA A 32 4.29 -3.76 1.98
CA ALA A 32 4.54 -2.56 1.20
C ALA A 32 5.85 -1.87 1.60
N GLU A 33 6.09 -1.69 2.90
CA GLU A 33 7.31 -1.06 3.41
C GLU A 33 8.57 -1.87 3.07
N LYS A 34 8.51 -3.20 3.26
CA LYS A 34 9.63 -4.09 2.92
C LYS A 34 9.97 -4.00 1.43
N GLU A 35 8.96 -4.05 0.58
CA GLU A 35 9.12 -4.05 -0.88
C GLU A 35 9.62 -2.69 -1.40
N ILE A 36 9.15 -1.56 -0.87
CA ILE A 36 9.69 -0.24 -1.21
C ILE A 36 11.17 -0.14 -0.80
N ARG A 37 11.49 -0.50 0.44
CA ARG A 37 12.86 -0.36 0.97
C ARG A 37 13.85 -1.31 0.29
N SER A 38 13.43 -2.53 -0.04
CA SER A 38 14.30 -3.50 -0.74
C SER A 38 14.70 -3.05 -2.15
N ARG A 39 13.92 -2.16 -2.77
CA ARG A 39 14.20 -1.54 -4.07
C ARG A 39 14.95 -0.21 -3.97
N GLY A 40 15.39 0.17 -2.77
CA GLY A 40 16.14 1.42 -2.53
C GLY A 40 15.27 2.68 -2.54
N ALA A 41 13.94 2.55 -2.50
CA ALA A 41 13.02 3.67 -2.45
C ALA A 41 12.61 4.00 -1.00
N ILE A 42 11.99 5.17 -0.82
CA ILE A 42 11.48 5.64 0.48
C ILE A 42 9.94 5.65 0.44
N PRO A 43 9.24 5.15 1.48
CA PRO A 43 7.79 5.28 1.60
C PRO A 43 7.36 6.75 1.58
N ALA A 44 6.54 7.16 0.61
CA ALA A 44 6.16 8.56 0.48
C ALA A 44 5.18 9.02 1.57
N PHE A 45 4.29 8.12 2.01
CA PHE A 45 3.21 8.46 2.93
C PHE A 45 3.63 8.39 4.39
N LYS A 46 4.60 7.53 4.72
CA LYS A 46 5.01 7.31 6.10
C LYS A 46 5.64 8.57 6.71
N GLY A 47 4.97 9.11 7.72
CA GLY A 47 5.34 10.36 8.39
C GLY A 47 4.80 11.62 7.71
N TYR A 48 4.20 11.53 6.53
CA TYR A 48 3.63 12.69 5.84
C TYR A 48 2.45 13.25 6.63
N ARG A 49 2.62 14.46 7.18
CA ARG A 49 1.63 15.11 8.07
C ARG A 49 1.16 14.22 9.23
N GLY A 50 2.04 13.33 9.71
CA GLY A 50 1.73 12.40 10.80
C GLY A 50 1.00 11.12 10.38
N PHE A 51 0.82 10.86 9.08
CA PHE A 51 0.30 9.58 8.62
C PHE A 51 1.25 8.42 9.00
N PRO A 52 0.77 7.35 9.65
CA PRO A 52 1.66 6.37 10.28
C PRO A 52 2.14 5.24 9.34
N GLY A 53 1.38 4.95 8.27
CA GLY A 53 1.62 3.81 7.38
C GLY A 53 2.44 4.15 6.14
N THR A 54 2.92 3.11 5.46
CA THR A 54 3.49 3.20 4.10
C THR A 54 2.39 3.17 3.04
N LEU A 55 1.35 2.39 3.28
CA LEU A 55 0.23 2.10 2.38
C LEU A 55 -1.07 2.62 3.01
N CYS A 56 -1.91 3.25 2.19
CA CYS A 56 -3.31 3.49 2.54
C CYS A 56 -4.12 2.24 2.19
N VAL A 57 -4.86 1.70 3.16
CA VAL A 57 -5.69 0.48 2.99
C VAL A 57 -7.13 0.83 3.31
N SER A 58 -7.93 1.07 2.28
CA SER A 58 -9.34 1.47 2.39
C SER A 58 -10.26 0.30 2.08
N VAL A 59 -10.95 -0.22 3.09
CA VAL A 59 -11.79 -1.42 2.94
C VAL A 59 -13.28 -1.04 2.85
N ASN A 60 -13.95 -1.56 1.82
CA ASN A 60 -15.39 -1.44 1.55
C ASN A 60 -15.88 0.01 1.47
N GLU A 61 -16.55 0.50 2.51
CA GLU A 61 -17.14 1.84 2.57
C GLU A 61 -16.12 2.96 2.80
N GLU A 62 -14.88 2.61 3.15
CA GLU A 62 -13.80 3.57 3.32
C GLU A 62 -13.41 4.18 1.96
N ILE A 63 -13.50 5.51 1.85
CA ILE A 63 -13.31 6.21 0.58
C ILE A 63 -11.83 6.21 0.16
N VAL A 64 -10.96 6.79 0.99
CA VAL A 64 -9.50 6.90 0.79
C VAL A 64 -8.80 7.04 2.15
N HIS A 65 -7.46 6.93 2.15
CA HIS A 65 -6.60 7.15 3.32
C HIS A 65 -6.91 6.28 4.54
N GLY A 66 -7.40 5.06 4.33
CA GLY A 66 -7.56 4.09 5.40
C GLY A 66 -6.21 3.81 6.08
N ILE A 67 -6.16 3.94 7.41
CA ILE A 67 -4.95 3.75 8.18
C ILE A 67 -4.76 2.25 8.44
N PRO A 68 -3.63 1.65 8.02
CA PRO A 68 -3.36 0.24 8.29
C PRO A 68 -3.23 -0.02 9.79
N GLY A 69 -3.79 -1.13 10.26
CA GLY A 69 -3.90 -1.45 11.68
C GLY A 69 -4.38 -2.87 11.94
N SER A 70 -5.08 -3.08 13.06
CA SER A 70 -5.53 -4.40 13.50
C SER A 70 -6.76 -4.95 12.76
N ARG A 71 -7.28 -4.25 11.74
CA ARG A 71 -8.43 -4.71 10.95
C ARG A 71 -8.01 -5.96 10.17
N VAL A 72 -8.72 -7.06 10.38
CA VAL A 72 -8.54 -8.31 9.63
C VAL A 72 -9.35 -8.23 8.33
N ILE A 73 -8.70 -8.59 7.23
CA ILE A 73 -9.29 -8.68 5.89
C ILE A 73 -10.16 -9.93 5.81
N ALA A 74 -11.39 -9.78 5.32
CA ALA A 74 -12.35 -10.87 5.15
C ALA A 74 -12.46 -11.31 3.69
N ASP A 75 -12.91 -12.54 3.49
CA ASP A 75 -13.38 -13.02 2.18
C ASP A 75 -14.59 -12.19 1.74
N GLY A 76 -14.59 -11.75 0.48
CA GLY A 76 -15.58 -10.85 -0.10
C GLY A 76 -15.30 -9.35 0.07
N ASP A 77 -14.25 -8.95 0.80
CA ASP A 77 -13.89 -7.53 0.94
C ASP A 77 -13.41 -6.93 -0.41
N VAL A 78 -13.74 -5.66 -0.63
CA VAL A 78 -13.19 -4.83 -1.72
C VAL A 78 -12.27 -3.80 -1.09
N ILE A 79 -11.00 -3.79 -1.53
CA ILE A 79 -9.95 -3.03 -0.86
C ILE A 79 -9.26 -2.09 -1.86
N GLY A 80 -9.31 -0.79 -1.56
CA GLY A 80 -8.47 0.23 -2.18
C GLY A 80 -7.08 0.23 -1.56
N LEU A 81 -6.06 0.08 -2.41
CA LEU A 81 -4.65 0.14 -2.07
C LEU A 81 -4.05 1.35 -2.75
N ASP A 82 -3.60 2.32 -1.96
CA ASP A 82 -2.98 3.56 -2.45
C ASP A 82 -1.56 3.67 -1.86
N LEU A 83 -0.57 3.79 -2.76
CA LEU A 83 0.84 3.66 -2.44
C LEU A 83 1.67 4.75 -3.15
N GLY A 84 2.61 5.33 -2.42
CA GLY A 84 3.61 6.23 -2.98
C GLY A 84 5.04 5.86 -2.60
N ALA A 85 5.96 6.05 -3.54
CA ALA A 85 7.40 5.82 -3.35
C ALA A 85 8.23 7.02 -3.83
N ILE A 86 9.32 7.32 -3.12
CA ILE A 86 10.27 8.38 -3.47
C ILE A 86 11.57 7.75 -3.96
N VAL A 87 12.04 8.17 -5.13
CA VAL A 87 13.34 7.82 -5.73
C VAL A 87 14.01 9.09 -6.21
N ASP A 88 15.23 9.37 -5.73
CA ASP A 88 16.00 10.57 -6.08
C ASP A 88 15.20 11.88 -5.97
N GLY A 89 14.39 11.99 -4.91
CA GLY A 89 13.53 13.15 -4.65
C GLY A 89 12.27 13.26 -5.52
N LEU A 90 12.04 12.29 -6.42
CA LEU A 90 10.85 12.23 -7.27
C LEU A 90 9.84 11.23 -6.74
N TYR A 91 8.57 11.63 -6.73
CA TYR A 91 7.47 10.82 -6.23
C TYR A 91 6.86 9.99 -7.37
N GLY A 92 6.56 8.73 -7.07
CA GLY A 92 5.59 7.90 -7.77
C GLY A 92 4.38 7.72 -6.85
N ASP A 93 3.19 7.72 -7.42
CA ASP A 93 1.93 7.68 -6.69
C ASP A 93 0.90 6.96 -7.56
N SER A 94 0.28 5.92 -7.04
CA SER A 94 -0.70 5.11 -7.76
C SER A 94 -1.58 4.31 -6.80
N ALA A 95 -2.80 4.04 -7.23
CA ALA A 95 -3.75 3.25 -6.47
C ALA A 95 -4.43 2.20 -7.35
N ILE A 96 -4.80 1.07 -6.74
CA ILE A 96 -5.62 0.02 -7.33
C ILE A 96 -6.72 -0.41 -6.36
N THR A 97 -7.79 -0.99 -6.88
CA THR A 97 -8.82 -1.67 -6.08
C THR A 97 -8.79 -3.15 -6.38
N VAL A 98 -8.80 -3.97 -5.33
CA VAL A 98 -8.75 -5.43 -5.41
C VAL A 98 -9.95 -6.04 -4.68
N ALA A 99 -10.49 -7.14 -5.20
CA ALA A 99 -11.44 -7.97 -4.48
C ALA A 99 -10.66 -9.09 -3.77
N VAL A 100 -11.13 -9.49 -2.59
CA VAL A 100 -10.58 -10.60 -1.81
C VAL A 100 -11.54 -11.77 -1.87
N GLY A 101 -11.05 -12.95 -2.29
CA GLY A 101 -11.85 -14.17 -2.49
C GLY A 101 -11.80 -14.69 -3.92
#